data_AF-A0A0M3JVH5-F1
#
_entry.id   AF-A0A0M3JVH5-F1
#
_cell.length_a   1.000
_cell.length_b   1.000
_cell.length_c   1.000
_cell.angle_alpha   90.00
_cell.angle_beta   90.00
_cell.angle_gamma   90.00
#
_symmetry.space_group_name_H-M   'P 1'
#
loop_
_entity.id
_entity.type
_entity.pdbx_description
1 polymer ?
#
loop_
_entity_poly.entity_id
_entity_poly.type
_entity_poly.pdbx_seq_one_letter_code
_entity_poly.pdbx_strand_id
1 'polypeptide(L)'
;MVVTLDDLVRILSQYSGRDKTLRIAYSILILYATHIRDEVKSKRLLALSKQLRSARLVLKQFNHAAALHAAVQLTHCSREDLVDFLLQVLARNVNLIHGFVESLAWLADANIISLDAVRLFGVCKYLWMVVLFSSIIRLSRILLRKGALIKCCDETITLLGQVFDFVSVVSALPSNILWAGRLNSTQTTTFSLIASLIALYRCF
;
A
#
# COMPACT_ATOMS: atom_id res chain seq x y z
N MET A 1 22.19 -12.83 -1.55
CA MET A 1 22.17 -11.66 -2.44
C MET A 1 22.82 -10.51 -1.70
N VAL A 2 24.01 -10.08 -2.11
CA VAL A 2 24.68 -8.92 -1.49
C VAL A 2 24.07 -7.68 -2.14
N VAL A 3 23.29 -6.92 -1.38
CA VAL A 3 22.75 -5.65 -1.85
C VAL A 3 23.90 -4.66 -1.98
N THR A 4 24.14 -4.15 -3.19
CA THR A 4 25.20 -3.17 -3.42
C THR A 4 24.70 -1.76 -3.10
N LEU A 5 25.63 -0.83 -2.84
CA LEU A 5 25.29 0.59 -2.66
C LEU A 5 24.61 1.15 -3.92
N ASP A 6 25.05 0.72 -5.10
CA ASP A 6 24.48 1.14 -6.38
C ASP A 6 23.02 0.68 -6.54
N ASP A 7 22.69 -0.54 -6.13
CA ASP A 7 21.30 -1.03 -6.13
C ASP A 7 20.40 -0.18 -5.22
N LEU A 8 20.91 0.18 -4.04
CA LEU A 8 20.20 1.02 -3.09
C LEU A 8 19.97 2.42 -3.65
N VAL A 9 20.98 3.04 -4.26
CA VAL A 9 20.87 4.34 -4.94
C VAL A 9 19.85 4.27 -6.08
N ARG A 10 19.93 3.23 -6.91
CA ARG A 10 18.99 3.00 -8.02
C ARG A 10 17.55 2.92 -7.52
N ILE A 11 17.28 2.15 -6.47
CA ILE A 11 15.92 2.00 -5.94
C ILE A 11 15.43 3.29 -5.28
N LEU A 12 16.27 3.94 -4.46
CA LEU A 12 15.89 5.21 -3.83
C LEU A 12 15.78 6.36 -4.83
N SER A 13 16.33 6.25 -6.04
CA SER A 13 16.08 7.22 -7.11
C SER A 13 14.64 7.12 -7.67
N GLN A 14 14.02 5.94 -7.57
CA GLN A 14 12.67 5.69 -8.07
C GLN A 14 11.60 6.03 -7.03
N TYR A 15 10.47 6.54 -7.50
CA TYR A 15 9.29 6.81 -6.66
C TYR A 15 8.88 5.56 -5.84
N SER A 16 8.80 4.40 -6.51
CA SER A 16 8.39 3.13 -5.89
C SER A 16 9.30 2.73 -4.72
N GLY A 17 10.61 2.94 -4.85
CA GLY A 17 11.56 2.67 -3.77
C GLY A 17 11.39 3.64 -2.61
N ARG A 18 11.29 4.95 -2.87
CA ARG A 18 11.08 5.98 -1.83
C ARG A 18 9.80 5.75 -1.04
N ASP A 19 8.69 5.47 -1.71
CA ASP A 19 7.38 5.23 -1.08
C ASP A 19 7.43 4.05 -0.11
N LYS A 20 8.02 2.92 -0.54
CA LYS A 20 8.15 1.70 0.26
C LYS A 20 9.14 1.87 1.42
N THR A 21 10.26 2.55 1.19
CA THR A 21 11.24 2.86 2.24
C THR A 21 10.64 3.74 3.32
N LEU A 22 9.88 4.79 2.96
CA LEU A 22 9.17 5.61 3.93
C LEU A 22 8.15 4.78 4.71
N ARG A 23 7.42 3.87 4.04
CA ARG A 23 6.49 2.93 4.68
C ARG A 23 7.16 2.05 5.74
N ILE A 24 8.28 1.45 5.39
CA ILE A 24 9.08 0.61 6.30
C ILE A 24 9.58 1.45 7.48
N ALA A 25 10.17 2.61 7.21
CA ALA A 25 10.75 3.48 8.23
C ALA A 25 9.72 3.87 9.30
N TYR A 26 8.56 4.41 8.93
CA TYR A 26 7.56 4.78 9.93
C TYR A 26 6.94 3.55 10.62
N SER A 27 6.84 2.41 9.95
CA SER A 27 6.29 1.18 10.55
C SER A 27 7.22 0.64 11.63
N ILE A 28 8.54 0.66 11.40
CA ILE A 28 9.56 0.33 12.41
C ILE A 28 9.47 1.30 13.59
N LEU A 29 9.34 2.61 13.33
CA LEU A 29 9.22 3.60 14.41
C LEU A 29 7.97 3.37 15.27
N ILE A 30 6.83 3.07 14.65
CA ILE A 30 5.59 2.75 15.39
C ILE A 30 5.78 1.50 16.24
N LEU A 31 6.32 0.42 15.68
CA LEU A 31 6.57 -0.82 16.43
C LEU A 31 7.53 -0.58 17.60
N TYR A 32 8.64 0.11 17.36
CA TYR A 32 9.61 0.43 18.39
C TYR A 32 9.00 1.31 19.50
N ALA A 33 8.19 2.31 19.13
CA ALA A 33 7.48 3.15 20.08
C ALA A 33 6.47 2.38 20.95
N THR A 34 5.87 1.30 20.44
CA THR A 34 4.96 0.46 21.23
C THR A 34 5.67 -0.47 22.23
N HIS A 35 6.96 -0.75 22.03
CA HIS A 35 7.73 -1.66 22.90
C HIS A 35 8.60 -0.93 23.93
N ILE A 36 8.88 0.37 23.73
CA ILE A 36 9.70 1.13 24.67
C ILE A 36 8.88 1.53 25.92
N ARG A 37 9.47 1.34 27.11
CA ARG A 37 8.83 1.73 28.39
C ARG A 37 8.88 3.23 28.65
N ASP A 38 9.82 3.93 28.02
CA ASP A 38 10.00 5.38 28.17
C ASP A 38 8.94 6.12 27.34
N GLU A 39 7.93 6.68 28.02
CA GLU A 39 6.82 7.38 27.39
C GLU A 39 7.25 8.62 26.60
N VAL A 40 8.31 9.32 27.05
CA VAL A 40 8.78 10.53 26.38
C VAL A 40 9.41 10.16 25.05
N LYS A 41 10.27 9.13 25.03
CA LYS A 41 10.84 8.60 23.79
C LYS A 41 9.76 8.01 22.88
N SER A 42 8.79 7.27 23.43
CA SER A 42 7.66 6.72 22.65
C SER A 42 6.90 7.82 21.92
N LYS A 43 6.51 8.90 22.62
CA LYS A 43 5.81 10.05 22.02
C LYS A 43 6.64 10.72 20.91
N ARG A 44 7.95 10.89 21.11
CA ARG A 44 8.86 11.46 20.09
C ARG A 44 8.97 10.58 18.84
N LEU A 45 9.07 9.26 19.01
CA LEU A 45 9.09 8.31 17.90
C LEU A 45 7.77 8.31 17.11
N LEU A 46 6.63 8.37 17.81
CA LEU A 46 5.33 8.50 17.18
C LEU A 46 5.20 9.83 16.41
N ALA A 47 5.69 10.94 16.97
CA ALA A 47 5.72 12.23 16.27
C ALA A 47 6.56 12.17 14.99
N LEU A 48 7.75 11.56 15.04
CA LEU A 48 8.60 11.35 13.86
C LEU A 48 7.91 10.45 12.82
N SER A 49 7.26 9.36 13.26
CA SER A 49 6.49 8.48 12.38
C SER A 49 5.36 9.22 11.66
N LYS A 50 4.70 10.18 12.34
CA LYS A 50 3.64 11.02 11.76
C LYS A 50 4.21 11.94 10.68
N GLN A 51 5.39 12.52 10.90
CA GLN A 51 6.08 13.34 9.89
C GLN A 51 6.44 12.52 8.65
N LEU A 52 7.00 11.32 8.82
CA LEU A 52 7.31 10.42 7.70
C LEU A 52 6.08 9.99 6.91
N ARG A 53 4.97 9.69 7.60
CA ARG A 53 3.68 9.39 6.96
C ARG A 53 3.16 10.57 6.14
N SER A 54 3.31 11.79 6.65
CA SER A 54 2.91 13.01 5.96
C SER A 54 3.79 13.28 4.73
N ALA A 55 5.11 13.12 4.86
CA ALA A 55 6.04 13.22 3.74
C ALA A 55 5.72 12.20 2.64
N ARG A 56 5.38 10.97 3.02
CA ARG A 56 4.93 9.94 2.09
C ARG A 56 3.64 10.34 1.37
N LEU A 57 2.66 10.90 2.08
CA LEU A 57 1.41 11.37 1.47
C LEU A 57 1.66 12.45 0.40
N VAL A 58 2.59 13.39 0.67
CA VAL A 58 3.02 14.39 -0.32
C VAL A 58 3.69 13.73 -1.52
N LEU A 59 4.60 12.78 -1.27
CA LEU A 59 5.28 12.03 -2.34
C LEU A 59 4.27 11.32 -3.26
N LYS A 60 3.21 10.72 -2.69
CA LYS A 60 2.15 10.02 -3.45
C LYS A 60 1.42 10.93 -4.44
N GLN A 61 1.31 12.23 -4.17
CA GLN A 61 0.66 13.18 -5.09
C GLN A 61 1.38 13.28 -6.43
N PHE A 62 2.69 13.01 -6.46
CA PHE A 62 3.48 13.03 -7.69
C PHE A 62 3.32 11.74 -8.53
N ASN A 63 2.60 10.73 -8.04
CA ASN A 63 2.38 9.48 -8.74
C ASN A 63 1.10 9.45 -9.60
N HIS A 64 0.31 10.53 -9.59
CA HIS A 64 -0.94 10.59 -10.36
C HIS A 64 -0.73 10.44 -11.87
N ALA A 65 0.34 11.04 -12.41
CA ALA A 65 0.68 10.91 -13.83
C ALA A 65 1.00 9.45 -14.20
N ALA A 66 1.74 8.73 -13.34
CA ALA A 66 2.02 7.31 -13.55
C ALA A 66 0.75 6.46 -13.45
N ALA A 67 -0.16 6.78 -12.52
CA ALA A 67 -1.45 6.11 -12.40
C ALA A 67 -2.32 6.31 -13.66
N LEU A 68 -2.38 7.53 -14.19
CA LEU A 68 -3.10 7.86 -15.42
C LEU A 68 -2.48 7.15 -16.63
N HIS A 69 -1.16 7.22 -16.78
CA HIS A 69 -0.46 6.50 -17.84
C HIS A 69 -0.76 5.00 -17.78
N ALA A 70 -0.76 4.41 -16.58
CA ALA A 70 -1.07 3.00 -16.42
C ALA A 70 -2.52 2.65 -16.80
N ALA A 71 -3.48 3.56 -16.55
CA ALA A 71 -4.87 3.41 -16.98
C ALA A 71 -5.02 3.49 -18.51
N VAL A 72 -4.31 4.41 -19.16
CA VAL A 72 -4.26 4.52 -20.63
C VAL A 72 -3.62 3.27 -21.24
N GLN A 73 -2.50 2.78 -20.69
CA GLN A 73 -1.86 1.57 -21.20
C GLN A 73 -2.79 0.35 -21.18
N LEU A 74 -3.71 0.29 -20.22
CA LEU A 74 -4.68 -0.81 -20.14
C LEU A 74 -5.68 -0.83 -21.31
N THR A 75 -5.98 0.32 -21.94
CA THR A 75 -6.86 0.36 -23.11
C THR A 75 -6.23 -0.28 -24.34
N HIS A 76 -4.90 -0.41 -24.35
CA HIS A 76 -4.13 -1.03 -25.43
C HIS A 76 -3.76 -2.50 -25.17
N CYS A 77 -4.11 -3.06 -24.00
CA CYS A 77 -3.78 -4.44 -23.67
C CYS A 77 -4.68 -5.46 -24.38
N SER A 78 -4.08 -6.61 -24.74
CA SER A 78 -4.79 -7.78 -25.28
C SER A 78 -5.82 -8.33 -24.29
N ARG A 79 -6.95 -8.83 -24.80
CA ARG A 79 -8.11 -9.31 -24.03
C ARG A 79 -8.18 -10.84 -23.95
N GLU A 80 -7.03 -11.52 -23.90
CA GLU A 80 -6.94 -12.99 -23.91
C GLU A 80 -7.74 -13.66 -22.78
N ASP A 81 -7.71 -13.10 -21.56
CA ASP A 81 -8.59 -13.50 -20.47
C ASP A 81 -9.46 -12.31 -20.03
N LEU A 82 -10.75 -12.41 -20.34
CA LEU A 82 -11.74 -11.38 -20.05
C LEU A 82 -11.83 -11.08 -18.55
N VAL A 83 -11.70 -12.08 -17.67
CA VAL A 83 -11.84 -11.81 -16.22
C VAL A 83 -10.59 -11.14 -15.67
N ASP A 84 -9.40 -11.56 -16.08
CA ASP A 84 -8.16 -10.90 -15.68
C ASP A 84 -8.10 -9.46 -16.24
N PHE A 85 -8.66 -9.23 -17.44
CA PHE A 85 -8.84 -7.90 -18.00
C PHE A 85 -9.81 -7.06 -17.15
N LEU A 86 -10.99 -7.58 -16.81
CA LEU A 86 -11.99 -6.87 -15.99
C LEU A 86 -11.45 -6.53 -14.59
N LEU A 87 -10.74 -7.46 -13.93
CA LEU A 87 -10.12 -7.21 -12.63
C LEU A 87 -9.06 -6.11 -12.70
N GLN A 88 -8.28 -6.06 -13.78
CA GLN A 88 -7.31 -4.98 -14.00
C GLN A 88 -7.99 -3.64 -14.27
N VAL A 89 -9.07 -3.62 -15.07
CA VAL A 89 -9.85 -2.41 -15.35
C VAL A 89 -10.45 -1.87 -14.06
N LEU A 90 -11.09 -2.73 -13.26
CA LEU A 90 -11.64 -2.37 -11.97
C LEU A 90 -10.54 -1.79 -11.05
N ALA A 91 -9.45 -2.53 -10.85
CA ALA A 91 -8.37 -2.12 -9.96
C ALA A 91 -7.76 -0.78 -10.39
N ARG A 92 -7.52 -0.55 -11.69
CA ARG A 92 -6.94 0.72 -12.17
C ARG A 92 -7.89 1.90 -12.02
N ASN A 93 -9.17 1.74 -12.37
CA ASN A 93 -10.15 2.83 -12.21
C ASN A 93 -10.35 3.19 -10.74
N VAL A 94 -10.47 2.18 -9.86
CA VAL A 94 -10.55 2.41 -8.42
C VAL A 94 -9.29 3.10 -7.90
N ASN A 95 -8.10 2.78 -8.43
CA ASN A 95 -6.85 3.45 -8.04
C ASN A 95 -6.80 4.93 -8.47
N LEU A 96 -7.37 5.28 -9.63
CA LEU A 96 -7.48 6.68 -10.06
C LEU A 96 -8.41 7.46 -9.14
N ILE A 97 -9.59 6.89 -8.85
CA ILE A 97 -10.55 7.49 -7.92
C ILE A 97 -9.90 7.63 -6.54
N HIS A 98 -9.19 6.61 -6.06
CA HIS A 98 -8.44 6.65 -4.81
C HIS A 98 -7.44 7.80 -4.80
N GLY A 99 -6.63 7.96 -5.86
CA GLY A 99 -5.66 9.05 -5.98
C GLY A 99 -6.32 10.42 -5.87
N PHE A 100 -7.43 10.63 -6.57
CA PHE A 100 -8.18 11.88 -6.54
C PHE A 100 -8.79 12.16 -5.15
N VAL A 101 -9.46 11.18 -4.55
CA VAL A 101 -10.04 11.31 -3.20
C VAL A 101 -8.94 11.56 -2.17
N GLU A 102 -7.78 10.91 -2.29
CA GLU A 102 -6.62 11.12 -1.41
C GLU A 102 -6.04 12.53 -1.54
N SER A 103 -6.01 13.10 -2.76
CA SER A 103 -5.64 14.50 -2.95
C SER A 103 -6.61 15.46 -2.26
N LEU A 104 -7.91 15.23 -2.39
CA LEU A 104 -8.92 16.03 -1.70
C LEU A 104 -8.79 15.90 -0.17
N ALA A 105 -8.54 14.68 0.33
CA ALA A 105 -8.32 14.44 1.75
C ALA A 105 -7.10 15.19 2.28
N TRP A 106 -6.01 15.20 1.51
CA TRP A 106 -4.79 15.93 1.84
C TRP A 106 -4.99 17.45 1.86
N LEU A 107 -5.71 18.00 0.86
CA LEU A 107 -6.04 19.43 0.83
C LEU A 107 -7.00 19.84 1.96
N ALA A 108 -7.93 18.97 2.33
CA ALA A 108 -8.80 19.15 3.48
C ALA A 108 -8.03 19.12 4.80
N ASP A 109 -7.06 18.20 4.96
CA ASP A 109 -6.18 18.14 6.15
C ASP A 109 -5.32 19.40 6.29
N ALA A 110 -4.94 20.02 5.16
CA ALA A 110 -4.26 21.32 5.12
C ALA A 110 -5.19 22.53 5.34
N ASN A 111 -6.49 22.33 5.58
CA ASN A 111 -7.53 23.37 5.72
C ASN A 111 -7.64 24.31 4.50
N ILE A 112 -7.27 23.84 3.31
CA ILE A 112 -7.44 24.60 2.06
C ILE A 112 -8.90 24.51 1.57
N ILE A 113 -9.55 23.37 1.82
CA ILE A 113 -10.94 23.10 1.41
C ILE A 113 -11.73 22.66 2.65
N SER A 114 -12.97 23.14 2.77
CA SER A 114 -13.89 22.84 3.88
C SER A 114 -14.57 21.46 3.76
N LEU A 115 -13.78 20.40 3.55
CA LEU A 115 -14.25 19.02 3.51
C LEU A 115 -13.79 18.26 4.75
N ASP A 116 -14.48 17.17 5.09
CA ASP A 116 -14.10 16.30 6.20
C ASP A 116 -12.95 15.37 5.79
N ALA A 117 -11.72 15.74 6.16
CA ALA A 117 -10.52 14.96 5.91
C ALA A 117 -10.60 13.54 6.50
N VAL A 118 -11.18 13.38 7.70
CA VAL A 118 -11.29 12.09 8.38
C VAL A 118 -12.19 11.16 7.58
N ARG A 119 -13.34 11.66 7.11
CA ARG A 119 -14.26 10.90 6.26
C ARG A 119 -13.61 10.52 4.93
N LEU A 120 -12.91 11.45 4.27
CA LEU A 120 -12.25 11.20 3.00
C LEU A 120 -11.13 10.16 3.12
N PHE A 121 -10.26 10.25 4.13
CA PHE A 121 -9.27 9.21 4.40
C PHE A 121 -9.91 7.86 4.75
N GLY A 122 -11.09 7.88 5.38
CA GLY A 122 -11.93 6.69 5.56
C GLY A 122 -12.29 6.05 4.21
N VAL A 123 -12.83 6.84 3.27
CA VAL A 123 -13.15 6.39 1.91
C VAL A 123 -11.93 5.83 1.18
N CYS A 124 -10.76 6.47 1.29
CA CYS A 124 -9.52 5.96 0.71
C CYS A 124 -9.18 4.54 1.18
N LYS A 125 -9.38 4.21 2.46
CA LYS A 125 -9.15 2.85 2.97
C LYS A 125 -10.04 1.81 2.29
N TYR A 126 -11.32 2.14 2.04
CA TYR A 126 -12.24 1.24 1.34
C TYR A 126 -11.86 1.05 -0.13
N LEU A 127 -11.52 2.14 -0.83
CA LEU A 127 -11.07 2.06 -2.22
C LEU A 127 -9.80 1.22 -2.34
N TRP A 128 -8.83 1.41 -1.43
CA TRP A 128 -7.61 0.62 -1.38
C TRP A 128 -7.89 -0.86 -1.13
N MET A 129 -8.83 -1.18 -0.24
CA MET A 129 -9.27 -2.56 0.01
C MET A 129 -9.80 -3.25 -1.24
N VAL A 130 -10.61 -2.56 -2.05
CA VAL A 130 -11.16 -3.10 -3.31
C VAL A 130 -10.04 -3.40 -4.32
N VAL A 131 -9.01 -2.53 -4.40
CA VAL A 131 -7.84 -2.75 -5.26
C VAL A 131 -7.04 -3.98 -4.81
N LEU A 132 -6.81 -4.13 -3.50
CA LEU A 132 -6.12 -5.29 -2.93
C LEU A 132 -6.88 -6.59 -3.20
N PHE A 133 -8.20 -6.58 -2.95
CA PHE A 133 -9.04 -7.75 -3.18
C PHE A 133 -9.04 -8.19 -4.65
N SER A 134 -9.18 -7.24 -5.58
CA SER A 134 -9.08 -7.50 -7.02
C SER A 134 -7.73 -8.10 -7.42
N SER A 135 -6.64 -7.60 -6.79
CA SER A 135 -5.28 -8.10 -7.02
C SER A 135 -5.07 -9.52 -6.52
N ILE A 136 -5.60 -9.85 -5.33
CA ILE A 136 -5.56 -11.20 -4.76
C ILE A 136 -6.28 -12.20 -5.66
N ILE A 137 -7.51 -11.92 -6.08
CA ILE A 137 -8.28 -12.80 -6.97
C ILE A 137 -7.51 -13.07 -8.27
N ARG A 138 -6.98 -12.01 -8.89
CA ARG A 138 -6.22 -12.13 -10.13
C ARG A 138 -4.97 -13.01 -9.96
N LEU A 139 -4.18 -12.78 -8.92
CA LEU A 139 -2.97 -13.56 -8.66
C LEU A 139 -3.30 -15.02 -8.34
N SER A 140 -4.34 -15.28 -7.55
CA SER A 140 -4.80 -16.65 -7.27
C SER A 140 -5.21 -17.39 -8.55
N ARG A 141 -5.93 -16.73 -9.46
CA ARG A 141 -6.32 -17.33 -10.76
C ARG A 141 -5.10 -17.68 -11.62
N ILE A 142 -4.13 -16.77 -11.70
CA ILE A 142 -2.88 -16.99 -12.46
C ILE A 142 -2.13 -18.20 -11.89
N LEU A 143 -2.01 -18.31 -10.57
CA LEU A 143 -1.34 -19.43 -9.90
C LEU A 143 -2.07 -20.76 -10.14
N LEU A 144 -3.40 -20.78 -10.08
CA LEU A 144 -4.21 -21.98 -10.33
C LEU A 144 -4.08 -22.47 -11.78
N ARG A 145 -3.99 -21.56 -12.75
CA ARG A 145 -3.90 -21.92 -14.18
C ARG A 145 -2.52 -22.37 -14.63
N LYS A 146 -1.45 -21.80 -14.07
CA LYS A 146 -0.07 -22.06 -14.54
C LYS A 146 0.60 -23.30 -13.92
N GLY A 147 -0.04 -23.95 -12.93
CA GLY A 147 0.54 -25.06 -12.19
C GLY A 147 1.63 -24.59 -11.21
N ALA A 148 1.49 -24.96 -9.94
CA ALA A 148 2.18 -24.35 -8.80
C ALA A 148 3.71 -24.57 -8.70
N LEU A 149 4.38 -25.18 -9.68
CA LEU A 149 5.69 -25.81 -9.43
C LEU A 149 6.93 -25.12 -10.01
N ILE A 150 6.85 -24.22 -11.00
CA ILE A 150 8.08 -23.71 -11.66
C ILE A 150 8.14 -22.18 -11.83
N LYS A 151 6.98 -21.49 -11.98
CA LYS A 151 6.87 -20.02 -12.06
C LYS A 151 6.23 -19.39 -10.81
N CYS A 152 6.17 -20.15 -9.72
CA CYS A 152 5.27 -19.87 -8.59
C CYS A 152 5.86 -18.92 -7.56
N CYS A 153 7.19 -18.82 -7.44
CA CYS A 153 7.81 -18.14 -6.30
C CYS A 153 7.48 -16.64 -6.28
N ASP A 154 7.66 -15.94 -7.41
CA ASP A 154 7.47 -14.49 -7.49
C ASP A 154 6.00 -14.07 -7.36
N GLU A 155 5.11 -14.73 -8.08
CA GLU A 155 3.66 -14.52 -7.99
C GLU A 155 3.13 -14.89 -6.60
N THR A 156 3.65 -15.94 -5.96
CA THR A 156 3.28 -16.33 -4.59
C THR A 156 3.78 -15.32 -3.57
N ILE A 157 5.03 -14.85 -3.67
CA ILE A 157 5.56 -13.78 -2.82
C ILE A 157 4.72 -12.51 -2.98
N THR A 158 4.33 -12.18 -4.21
CA THR A 158 3.45 -11.05 -4.49
C THR A 158 2.09 -11.22 -3.81
N LEU A 159 1.48 -12.40 -3.97
CA LEU A 159 0.19 -12.73 -3.37
C LEU A 159 0.26 -12.60 -1.84
N LEU A 160 1.29 -13.16 -1.21
CA LEU A 160 1.52 -13.04 0.23
C LEU A 160 1.63 -11.58 0.66
N GLY A 161 2.40 -10.77 -0.08
CA GLY A 161 2.49 -9.33 0.18
C GLY A 161 1.13 -8.62 0.10
N GLN A 162 0.30 -8.94 -0.89
CA GLN A 162 -1.05 -8.38 -1.03
C GLN A 162 -1.99 -8.84 0.09
N VAL A 163 -1.91 -10.11 0.51
CA VAL A 163 -2.70 -10.66 1.61
C VAL A 163 -2.34 -9.98 2.93
N PHE A 164 -1.05 -9.80 3.22
CA PHE A 164 -0.62 -9.09 4.44
C PHE A 164 -1.09 -7.63 4.43
N ASP A 165 -1.01 -6.94 3.30
CA ASP A 165 -1.52 -5.57 3.17
C ASP A 165 -3.04 -5.54 3.38
N PHE A 166 -3.76 -6.51 2.82
CA PHE A 166 -5.22 -6.63 2.99
C PHE A 166 -5.62 -6.83 4.44
N VAL A 167 -4.95 -7.74 5.16
CA VAL A 167 -5.21 -7.97 6.60
C VAL A 167 -4.96 -6.69 7.41
N SER A 168 -3.88 -5.96 7.09
CA SER A 168 -3.53 -4.70 7.75
C SER A 168 -4.59 -3.60 7.49
N VAL A 169 -5.11 -3.52 6.26
CA VAL A 169 -6.11 -2.53 5.89
C VAL A 169 -7.47 -2.83 6.50
N VAL A 170 -7.92 -4.09 6.48
CA VAL A 170 -9.19 -4.51 7.09
C VAL A 170 -9.19 -4.28 8.59
N SER A 171 -8.07 -4.55 9.27
CA SER A 171 -7.96 -4.30 10.72
C SER A 171 -7.95 -2.82 11.09
N ALA A 172 -7.51 -1.94 10.18
CA ALA A 172 -7.47 -0.50 10.37
C ALA A 172 -8.77 0.24 10.02
N LEU A 173 -9.83 -0.48 9.63
CA LEU A 173 -11.17 0.07 9.42
C LEU A 173 -11.89 0.37 10.76
N PRO A 174 -12.92 1.24 10.75
CA PRO A 174 -13.78 1.42 11.93
C PRO A 174 -14.45 0.11 12.33
N SER A 175 -14.72 -0.05 13.63
CA SER A 175 -15.45 -1.19 14.17
C SER A 175 -16.79 -1.35 13.44
N ASN A 176 -17.24 -2.60 13.28
CA ASN A 176 -18.45 -3.06 12.57
C ASN A 176 -18.23 -3.63 11.14
N ILE A 177 -16.99 -3.72 10.65
CA ILE A 177 -16.71 -4.29 9.31
C ILE A 177 -15.76 -5.49 9.44
N LEU A 178 -16.22 -6.69 9.06
CA LEU A 178 -15.43 -7.93 9.12
C LEU A 178 -14.78 -8.15 10.51
N TRP A 179 -13.45 -8.23 10.56
CA TRP A 179 -12.64 -8.34 11.78
C TRP A 179 -11.99 -7.00 12.17
N ALA A 180 -12.49 -5.87 11.66
CA ALA A 180 -12.00 -4.54 12.02
C ALA A 180 -12.00 -4.34 13.54
N GLY A 181 -10.90 -3.83 14.07
CA GLY A 181 -10.72 -3.62 15.51
C GLY A 181 -10.42 -4.87 16.34
N ARG A 182 -10.33 -6.07 15.75
CA ARG A 182 -9.92 -7.29 16.49
C ARG A 182 -8.40 -7.47 16.63
N LEU A 183 -7.61 -6.86 15.74
CA LEU A 183 -6.15 -6.92 15.79
C LEU A 183 -5.59 -5.73 16.55
N ASN A 184 -4.54 -5.97 17.32
CA ASN A 184 -3.83 -4.90 18.03
C ASN A 184 -3.09 -4.00 17.03
N SER A 185 -2.81 -2.75 17.42
CA SER A 185 -2.06 -1.79 16.59
C SER A 185 -0.69 -2.33 16.17
N THR A 186 -0.01 -3.07 17.07
CA THR A 186 1.28 -3.73 16.78
C THR A 186 1.14 -4.78 15.68
N GLN A 187 0.16 -5.69 15.78
CA GLN A 187 -0.07 -6.73 14.78
C GLN A 187 -0.36 -6.14 13.40
N THR A 188 -1.26 -5.14 13.36
CA THR A 188 -1.63 -4.41 12.14
C THR A 188 -0.40 -3.78 11.47
N THR A 189 0.47 -3.16 12.27
CA THR A 189 1.70 -2.51 11.80
C THR A 189 2.72 -3.54 11.32
N THR A 190 2.86 -4.68 12.00
CA THR A 190 3.73 -5.79 11.57
C THR A 190 3.33 -6.33 10.21
N PHE A 191 2.04 -6.57 9.97
CA PHE A 191 1.56 -7.01 8.66
C PHE A 191 1.86 -5.98 7.56
N SER A 192 1.62 -4.71 7.84
CA SER A 192 2.02 -3.61 6.95
C SER A 192 3.52 -3.59 6.67
N LEU A 193 4.35 -3.82 7.68
CA LEU A 193 5.81 -3.86 7.54
C LEU A 193 6.25 -5.03 6.65
N ILE A 194 5.75 -6.24 6.90
CA ILE A 194 6.06 -7.43 6.09
C ILE A 194 5.67 -7.20 4.63
N ALA A 195 4.45 -6.71 4.38
CA ALA A 195 4.01 -6.37 3.02
C ALA A 195 4.94 -5.36 2.33
N SER A 196 5.43 -4.38 3.08
CA SER A 196 6.34 -3.34 2.56
C SER A 196 7.74 -3.87 2.26
N LEU A 197 8.26 -4.76 3.13
CA LEU A 197 9.54 -5.43 2.92
C LEU A 197 9.49 -6.32 1.68
N ILE A 198 8.42 -7.09 1.52
CA ILE A 198 8.17 -7.88 0.31
C ILE A 198 8.11 -6.95 -0.92
N ALA A 199 7.36 -5.86 -0.84
CA ALA A 199 7.24 -4.92 -1.96
C ALA A 199 8.57 -4.24 -2.31
N LEU A 200 9.42 -3.94 -1.33
CA LEU A 200 10.75 -3.34 -1.52
C LEU A 200 11.73 -4.36 -2.09
N TYR A 201 11.69 -5.60 -1.60
CA TYR A 201 12.49 -6.71 -2.15
C TYR A 201 12.26 -6.85 -3.66
N ARG A 202 11.01 -6.70 -4.12
CA ARG A 202 10.66 -6.74 -5.55
C ARG A 202 11.14 -5.53 -6.38
N CYS A 203 11.75 -4.52 -5.76
CA CYS A 203 12.41 -3.43 -6.49
C CYS A 203 13.89 -3.71 -6.78
N PHE A 204 14.49 -4.69 -6.09
CA PHE A 204 15.86 -5.14 -6.36
C PHE A 204 15.88 -6.04 -7.60
#